data_AF-A0A137QM38-F1
#
_entry.id   AF-A0A137QM38-F1
#
_cell.length_a   1.000
_cell.length_b   1.000
_cell.length_c   1.000
_cell.angle_alpha   90.00
_cell.angle_beta   90.00
_cell.angle_gamma   90.00
#
_symmetry.space_group_name_H-M   'P 1'
#
loop_
_entity.id
_entity.type
_entity.pdbx_description
1 polymer ?
#
loop_
_entity_poly.entity_id
_entity_poly.type
_entity_poly.pdbx_seq_one_letter_code
_entity_poly.pdbx_strand_id
1 'polypeptide(L)' 'MNNAPSELWAKIYPITLKEEEELNTFIDENLKSGRICISKSQYATPCFFIPKKDRLK' A
#
# COMPACT_ATOMS: atom_id res chain seq x y z
N MET A 1 -9.12 -21.32 18.19
CA MET A 1 -8.22 -20.87 17.11
C MET A 1 -7.18 -19.95 17.75
N ASN A 2 -6.05 -20.48 18.23
CA ASN A 2 -5.25 -19.79 19.26
C ASN A 2 -3.77 -19.58 18.86
N ASN A 3 -3.42 -19.75 17.57
CA ASN A 3 -2.03 -19.74 17.10
C ASN A 3 -1.73 -18.62 16.09
N ALA A 4 -2.60 -17.60 15.97
CA ALA A 4 -2.30 -16.46 15.10
C ALA A 4 -1.30 -15.53 15.82
N PRO A 5 -0.18 -15.16 15.18
CA PRO A 5 0.77 -14.23 15.77
C PRO A 5 0.12 -12.85 15.95
N SER A 6 0.38 -12.22 17.10
CA SER A 6 -0.16 -10.90 17.47
C SER A 6 0.35 -9.75 16.59
N GLU A 7 1.44 -9.98 15.86
CA GLU A 7 2.05 -8.99 14.97
C GLU A 7 2.75 -9.72 13.82
N LEU A 8 2.61 -9.20 12.60
CA LEU A 8 3.45 -9.58 11.47
C LEU A 8 4.42 -8.44 11.21
N TRP A 9 5.70 -8.66 11.54
CA TRP A 9 6.76 -7.71 11.18
C TRP A 9 6.99 -7.74 9.67
N ALA A 10 6.32 -6.83 8.97
CA ALA A 10 6.57 -6.54 7.57
C ALA A 10 7.93 -5.86 7.41
N LYS A 11 8.62 -6.20 6.33
CA LYS A 11 9.90 -5.57 5.98
C LYS A 11 9.65 -4.12 5.57
N ILE A 12 10.38 -3.17 6.15
CA ILE A 12 10.33 -1.75 5.79
C ILE A 12 11.25 -1.54 4.58
N TYR A 13 10.69 -0.99 3.50
CA TYR A 13 11.42 -0.66 2.28
C TYR A 13 11.56 0.87 2.15
N PRO A 14 12.75 1.38 1.80
CA PRO A 14 12.91 2.81 1.52
C PRO A 14 12.09 3.18 0.28
N ILE A 15 11.47 4.35 0.32
CA ILE A 15 10.67 4.92 -0.77
C ILE A 15 11.35 6.16 -1.32
N THR A 16 11.29 6.36 -2.65
CA THR A 16 11.73 7.61 -3.28
C THR A 16 10.64 8.68 -3.18
N LEU A 17 11.01 9.96 -3.28
CA LEU A 17 10.04 11.07 -3.23
C LEU A 17 8.93 10.93 -4.29
N LYS A 18 9.29 10.49 -5.50
CA LYS A 18 8.33 10.26 -6.58
C LYS A 18 7.33 9.15 -6.26
N GLU A 19 7.82 8.03 -5.73
CA GLU A 19 6.95 6.91 -5.33
C GLU A 19 6.02 7.31 -4.17
N GLU A 20 6.47 8.17 -3.26
CA GLU A 20 5.66 8.71 -2.17
C GLU A 20 4.52 9.61 -2.70
N GLU A 21 4.80 10.49 -3.65
CA GLU A 21 3.79 11.33 -4.31
C GLU A 21 2.74 10.48 -5.06
N GLU A 22 3.17 9.45 -5.78
CA GLU A 22 2.29 8.50 -6.46
C GLU A 22 1.43 7.71 -5.46
N LEU A 23 2.01 7.27 -4.35
CA LEU A 23 1.31 6.57 -3.27
C LEU A 23 0.23 7.45 -2.63
N ASN A 24 0.56 8.70 -2.29
CA ASN A 24 -0.38 9.63 -1.67
C ASN A 24 -1.58 9.90 -2.59
N THR A 25 -1.32 10.13 -3.87
CA THR A 25 -2.38 10.31 -4.87
C THR A 25 -3.29 9.08 -4.97
N PHE A 26 -2.69 7.88 -5.02
CA PHE A 26 -3.44 6.62 -5.07
C PHE A 26 -4.31 6.42 -3.82
N ILE A 27 -3.79 6.70 -2.63
CA ILE A 27 -4.54 6.59 -1.37
C ILE A 27 -5.75 7.53 -1.38
N ASP A 28 -5.55 8.80 -1.75
CA ASP A 28 -6.61 9.81 -1.78
C ASP A 28 -7.75 9.43 -2.72
N GLU A 29 -7.43 8.97 -3.93
CA GLU A 29 -8.43 8.53 -4.91
C GLU A 29 -9.22 7.30 -4.42
N ASN A 30 -8.54 6.33 -3.82
CA ASN A 30 -9.18 5.10 -3.33
C ASN A 30 -10.00 5.34 -2.05
N LEU A 31 -9.59 6.29 -1.20
CA LEU A 31 -10.40 6.73 -0.06
C LEU A 31 -11.65 7.46 -0.53
N LYS A 32 -11.53 8.41 -1.48
CA LYS A 32 -12.67 9.16 -2.04
C LYS A 32 -13.67 8.24 -2.75
N SER A 33 -13.19 7.22 -3.44
CA SER A 33 -14.05 6.23 -4.11
C SER A 33 -14.59 5.15 -3.15
N GLY A 34 -14.16 5.12 -1.89
CA GLY A 34 -14.58 4.12 -0.89
C GLY A 34 -14.04 2.71 -1.14
N ARG A 35 -13.01 2.56 -2.00
CA ARG A 35 -12.37 1.26 -2.29
C ARG A 35 -11.50 0.79 -1.13
N ILE A 36 -10.94 1.72 -0.36
CA ILE A 36 -10.17 1.45 0.85
C ILE A 36 -10.69 2.31 1.99
N CYS A 37 -10.34 1.95 3.22
CA CYS A 37 -10.63 2.72 4.42
C CYS A 37 -9.43 2.72 5.38
N ILE A 38 -9.40 3.69 6.29
CA ILE A 38 -8.39 3.77 7.34
C ILE A 38 -8.55 2.56 8.28
N SER A 39 -7.48 1.82 8.47
CA SER A 39 -7.46 0.61 9.33
C SER A 39 -6.57 0.81 10.56
N LYS A 40 -6.92 0.13 11.65
CA LYS A 40 -6.11 0.00 12.88
C LYS A 40 -5.52 -1.41 13.04
N SER A 41 -5.47 -2.18 11.95
CA SER A 41 -4.96 -3.55 11.93
C SER A 41 -3.47 -3.59 12.31
N GLN A 42 -3.09 -4.56 13.13
CA GLN A 42 -1.68 -4.89 13.43
C GLN A 42 -1.00 -5.64 12.28
N TYR A 43 -1.78 -6.09 11.30
CA TYR A 43 -1.29 -6.72 10.08
C TYR A 43 -1.19 -5.67 8.96
N ALA A 44 0.03 -5.48 8.46
CA ALA A 44 0.33 -4.67 7.30
C ALA A 44 1.21 -5.45 6.32
N THR A 45 1.14 -5.11 5.05
CA THR A 45 2.00 -5.67 3.99
C THR A 45 2.50 -4.52 3.12
N PRO A 46 3.77 -4.53 2.66
CA PRO A 46 4.27 -3.49 1.78
C PRO A 46 3.56 -3.54 0.41
N CYS A 47 3.40 -2.38 -0.21
CA CYS A 47 2.85 -2.23 -1.56
C CYS A 47 3.82 -1.38 -2.39
N PHE A 48 3.91 -1.66 -3.68
CA PHE A 48 4.82 -0.98 -4.61
C PHE A 48 4.09 -0.62 -5.90
N PHE A 49 4.46 0.52 -6.48
CA PHE A 49 4.03 0.90 -7.81
C PHE A 49 5.10 0.47 -8.81
N ILE A 50 4.70 -0.39 -9.76
CA ILE A 50 5.56 -0.79 -10.87
C ILE A 50 4.98 -0.15 -12.13
N PRO A 51 5.76 0.67 -12.85
CA PRO A 51 5.29 1.26 -14.09
C PRO A 51 5.01 0.13 -15.10
N LYS A 52 3.82 0.17 -15.71
CA LYS A 52 3.48 -0.77 -16.76
C LYS A 52 4.33 -0.45 -17.99
N LYS A 53 5.01 -1.46 -18.53
CA LYS A 53 5.65 -1.33 -19.85
C LYS A 53 4.55 -1.08 -20.89
N ASP A 54 4.74 -0.05 -21.70
CA ASP A 54 3.78 0.59 -22.59
C ASP A 54 2.60 -0.27 -23.06
N ARG A 55 1.39 0.24 -22.84
CA ARG A 55 0.30 -0.02 -23.80
C ARG A 55 0.64 0.80 -25.04
N LEU A 56 1.42 0.25 -25.96
CA LEU A 56 1.53 0.77 -27.33
C LEU A 56 0.13 1.13 -27.83
N LYS A 57 -0.13 2.44 -27.95
CA LYS A 57 -1.13 3.04 -28.84
C LYS A 57 -0.68 4.46 -29.15
#